data_AF-A0A6J8ATX4-F1
#
_entry.id   AF-A0A6J8ATX4-F1
#
_cell.length_a   1.000
_cell.length_b   1.000
_cell.length_c   1.000
_cell.angle_alpha   90.00
_cell.angle_beta   90.00
_cell.angle_gamma   90.00
#
_symmetry.space_group_name_H-M   'P 1'
#
loop_
_entity.id
_entity.type
_entity.pdbx_description
1 polymer ?
#
loop_
_entity_poly.entity_id
_entity_poly.type
_entity_poly.pdbx_seq_one_letter_code
_entity_poly.pdbx_strand_id
1 'polypeptide(L)'
;MGLGDAALAIKLALIFVIVGFLLHIIGFGAPYWSSGIFGSVGLWQSCSKITDSCSSIDTDIKLGVGDWFTATRTFECFGLIGSIACLVFIGIFICVGRCSGSKCIAVFNVILLLGTGACILIAIIIYASESNNLAWAFGLATTGGVCFALAGIFMIVSMCQ
;
A
#
# COMPACT_ATOMS: atom_id res chain seq x y z
N MET A 1 18.80 -7.79 -19.78
CA MET A 1 19.19 -8.60 -18.62
C MET A 1 17.94 -9.33 -18.19
N GLY A 2 17.99 -10.66 -18.14
CA GLY A 2 16.84 -11.42 -17.65
C GLY A 2 16.77 -11.34 -16.12
N LEU A 3 15.67 -11.83 -15.53
CA LEU A 3 15.55 -11.95 -14.07
C LEU A 3 16.73 -12.74 -13.47
N GLY A 4 17.30 -13.70 -14.20
CA GLY A 4 18.49 -14.47 -13.79
C GLY A 4 19.72 -13.61 -13.50
N ASP A 5 19.95 -12.55 -14.27
CA ASP A 5 21.18 -11.74 -14.24
C ASP A 5 21.10 -10.55 -13.28
N ALA A 6 19.91 -10.25 -12.74
CA ALA A 6 19.71 -9.13 -11.83
C ALA A 6 20.39 -9.37 -10.47
N ALA A 7 20.92 -8.29 -9.88
CA ALA A 7 21.46 -8.30 -8.52
C ALA A 7 20.44 -8.88 -7.53
N LEU A 8 20.92 -9.64 -6.54
CA LEU A 8 20.06 -10.27 -5.54
C LEU A 8 19.12 -9.26 -4.87
N ALA A 9 19.61 -8.04 -4.60
CA ALA A 9 18.82 -6.97 -4.01
C ALA A 9 17.61 -6.55 -4.89
N ILE A 10 17.74 -6.52 -6.22
CA ILE A 10 16.63 -6.20 -7.13
C ILE A 10 15.57 -7.31 -7.12
N LYS A 11 16.01 -8.57 -7.05
CA LYS A 11 15.10 -9.73 -6.95
C LYS A 11 14.30 -9.67 -5.64
N LEU A 12 14.97 -9.36 -4.53
CA LEU A 12 14.31 -9.17 -3.25
C LEU A 12 13.33 -7.99 -3.31
N ALA A 13 13.75 -6.84 -3.84
CA ALA A 13 12.87 -5.69 -4.02
C ALA A 13 11.60 -6.06 -4.81
N LEU A 14 11.72 -6.81 -5.90
CA LEU A 14 10.57 -7.28 -6.69
C LEU A 14 9.63 -8.16 -5.84
N ILE A 15 10.16 -9.10 -5.07
CA ILE A 15 9.35 -9.97 -4.19
C ILE A 15 8.59 -9.12 -3.16
N PHE A 16 9.27 -8.17 -2.51
CA PHE A 16 8.65 -7.28 -1.54
C PHE A 16 7.58 -6.38 -2.17
N VAL A 17 7.79 -5.88 -3.41
CA VAL A 17 6.77 -5.11 -4.14
C VAL A 17 5.54 -5.97 -4.45
N ILE A 18 5.72 -7.21 -4.93
CA ILE A 18 4.60 -8.10 -5.27
C ILE A 18 3.81 -8.47 -4.01
N VAL A 19 4.50 -8.93 -2.96
CA VAL A 19 3.85 -9.27 -1.69
C VAL A 19 3.20 -8.03 -1.08
N GLY A 20 3.90 -6.90 -1.07
CA GLY A 20 3.38 -5.64 -0.55
C GLY A 20 2.13 -5.16 -1.28
N PHE A 21 2.11 -5.27 -2.60
CA PHE A 21 0.94 -4.95 -3.43
C PHE A 21 -0.26 -5.85 -3.09
N LEU A 22 -0.06 -7.17 -3.01
CA LEU A 22 -1.13 -8.11 -2.69
C LEU A 22 -1.71 -7.86 -1.30
N LEU A 23 -0.85 -7.64 -0.30
CA LEU A 23 -1.31 -7.34 1.06
C LEU A 23 -2.03 -5.99 1.12
N HIS A 24 -1.52 -4.97 0.44
CA HIS A 24 -2.13 -3.65 0.38
C HIS A 24 -3.50 -3.69 -0.31
N ILE A 25 -3.64 -4.31 -1.49
CA ILE A 25 -4.92 -4.35 -2.21
C ILE A 25 -5.99 -5.14 -1.43
N ILE A 26 -5.61 -6.23 -0.76
CA ILE A 26 -6.52 -6.99 0.11
C ILE A 26 -6.92 -6.14 1.32
N GLY A 27 -5.96 -5.50 1.99
CA GLY A 27 -6.21 -4.60 3.11
C GLY A 27 -7.14 -3.44 2.71
N PHE A 28 -6.83 -2.77 1.60
CA PHE A 28 -7.57 -1.66 1.04
C PHE A 28 -9.04 -1.99 0.77
N GLY A 29 -9.33 -3.16 0.20
CA GLY A 29 -10.69 -3.55 -0.18
C GLY A 29 -11.53 -4.17 0.95
N ALA A 30 -10.90 -4.71 1.99
CA ALA A 30 -11.59 -5.52 3.00
C ALA A 30 -12.37 -4.67 4.04
N PRO A 31 -13.57 -5.11 4.46
CA PRO A 31 -14.41 -4.42 5.45
C PRO A 31 -13.94 -4.58 6.92
N TYR A 32 -12.64 -4.85 7.14
CA TYR A 32 -12.09 -5.24 8.44
C TYR A 32 -10.88 -4.39 8.85
N TRP A 33 -10.99 -3.07 8.67
CA TRP A 33 -10.00 -2.11 9.20
C TRP A 33 -10.19 -1.90 10.69
N SER A 34 -11.45 -1.83 11.12
CA SER A 34 -11.85 -1.87 12.52
C SER A 34 -12.95 -2.89 12.73
N SER A 35 -13.00 -3.50 13.92
CA SER A 35 -14.06 -4.45 14.27
C SER A 35 -14.55 -4.21 15.69
N GLY A 36 -15.86 -4.26 15.87
CA GLY A 36 -16.51 -4.13 17.17
C GLY A 36 -17.62 -5.18 17.37
N ILE A 37 -18.35 -5.02 18.46
CA ILE A 37 -19.46 -5.91 18.84
C ILE A 37 -20.57 -5.87 17.77
N PHE A 38 -20.81 -4.70 17.18
CA PHE A 38 -21.93 -4.48 16.26
C PHE A 38 -21.61 -4.71 14.79
N GLY A 39 -20.33 -4.90 14.43
CA GLY A 39 -19.94 -4.96 13.03
C GLY A 39 -18.46 -4.77 12.80
N SER A 40 -18.11 -4.69 11.52
CA SER A 40 -16.77 -4.37 11.05
C SER A 40 -16.83 -3.25 10.02
N VAL A 41 -15.83 -2.39 10.04
CA VAL A 41 -15.75 -1.19 9.22
C VAL A 41 -14.47 -1.28 8.39
N GLY A 42 -14.59 -1.16 7.09
CA GLY A 42 -13.47 -0.96 6.18
C GLY A 42 -13.39 0.49 5.69
N LEU A 43 -12.48 0.72 4.74
CA LEU A 43 -12.40 2.02 4.08
C LEU A 43 -13.65 2.30 3.23
N TRP A 44 -14.16 1.32 2.48
CA TRP A 44 -15.22 1.55 1.48
C TRP A 44 -16.62 1.13 1.93
N GLN A 45 -16.69 0.18 2.84
CA GLN A 45 -17.93 -0.48 3.26
C GLN A 45 -17.90 -0.80 4.75
N SER A 46 -19.07 -0.75 5.37
CA SER A 46 -19.32 -1.20 6.73
C SER A 46 -20.27 -2.38 6.70
N CYS A 47 -20.03 -3.37 7.56
CA CYS A 47 -20.84 -4.56 7.70
C CYS A 47 -21.35 -4.67 9.13
N SER A 48 -22.67 -4.83 9.27
CA SER A 48 -23.35 -4.99 10.55
C SER A 48 -23.56 -6.48 10.84
N LYS A 49 -23.20 -6.91 12.05
CA LYS A 49 -23.44 -8.28 12.52
C LYS A 49 -24.89 -8.51 12.94
N ILE A 50 -25.65 -7.43 13.23
CA ILE A 50 -27.04 -7.54 13.69
C ILE A 50 -27.98 -7.79 12.51
N THR A 51 -27.79 -7.05 11.42
CA THR A 51 -28.65 -7.11 10.24
C THR A 51 -28.11 -8.03 9.16
N ASP A 52 -26.92 -8.62 9.38
CA ASP A 52 -26.18 -9.43 8.42
C ASP A 52 -26.07 -8.77 7.03
N SER A 53 -25.87 -7.45 7.04
CA SER A 53 -25.87 -6.62 5.84
C SER A 53 -24.66 -5.70 5.80
N CYS A 54 -24.15 -5.48 4.59
CA CYS A 54 -23.07 -4.53 4.31
C CYS A 54 -23.61 -3.36 3.49
N SER A 55 -23.19 -2.16 3.86
CA SER A 55 -23.53 -0.91 3.17
C SER A 55 -22.26 -0.16 2.79
N SER A 56 -22.28 0.50 1.62
CA SER A 56 -21.22 1.44 1.25
C SER A 56 -21.20 2.62 2.21
N ILE A 57 -20.01 3.00 2.66
CA ILE A 57 -19.84 4.19 3.52
C ILE A 57 -19.82 5.40 2.60
N ASP A 58 -20.98 6.03 2.47
CA ASP A 58 -21.15 7.24 1.67
C ASP A 58 -20.75 8.48 2.50
N THR A 59 -19.79 9.24 2.01
CA THR A 59 -19.21 10.40 2.71
C THR A 59 -20.07 11.66 2.60
N ASP A 60 -21.06 11.67 1.70
CA ASP A 60 -21.92 12.83 1.45
C ASP A 60 -23.04 12.99 2.49
N ILE A 61 -23.27 11.97 3.32
CA ILE A 61 -24.20 12.08 4.43
C ILE A 61 -23.42 12.71 5.60
N LYS A 62 -23.82 13.93 5.99
CA LYS A 62 -23.30 14.76 7.12
C LYS A 62 -23.38 14.09 8.52
N LEU A 63 -23.09 12.80 8.61
CA LEU A 63 -23.31 11.95 9.77
C LEU A 63 -22.03 11.76 10.60
N GLY A 64 -21.07 12.70 10.51
CA GLY A 64 -19.91 12.76 11.41
C GLY A 64 -18.75 11.85 11.02
N VAL A 65 -18.66 11.41 9.77
CA VAL A 65 -17.41 10.84 9.24
C VAL A 65 -16.40 11.99 9.13
N GLY A 66 -15.54 12.12 10.15
CA GLY A 66 -14.63 13.26 10.27
C GLY A 66 -13.66 13.38 9.10
N ASP A 67 -13.15 14.59 8.87
CA ASP A 67 -12.19 14.92 7.79
C ASP A 67 -10.98 13.98 7.75
N TRP A 68 -10.60 13.41 8.90
CA TRP A 68 -9.54 12.42 9.05
C TRP A 68 -9.78 11.13 8.24
N PHE A 69 -11.02 10.67 8.11
CA PHE A 69 -11.34 9.44 7.38
C PHE A 69 -11.28 9.67 5.86
N THR A 70 -11.73 10.85 5.41
CA THR A 70 -11.56 11.29 4.02
C THR A 70 -10.07 11.44 3.68
N ALA A 71 -9.27 11.99 4.59
CA ALA A 71 -7.81 12.06 4.42
C ALA A 71 -7.19 10.65 4.33
N THR A 72 -7.57 9.73 5.21
CA THR A 72 -7.12 8.33 5.19
C THR A 72 -7.40 7.69 3.83
N ARG A 73 -8.63 7.77 3.34
CA ARG A 73 -9.02 7.24 2.01
C ARG A 73 -8.20 7.85 0.89
N THR A 74 -7.94 9.15 0.94
CA THR A 74 -7.17 9.87 -0.08
C THR A 74 -5.73 9.38 -0.14
N PHE A 75 -5.07 9.24 1.01
CA PHE A 75 -3.70 8.74 1.08
C PHE A 75 -3.60 7.25 0.70
N GLU A 76 -4.57 6.42 1.07
CA GLU A 76 -4.67 5.03 0.63
C GLU A 76 -4.86 4.93 -0.89
N CYS A 77 -5.68 5.80 -1.51
CA CYS A 77 -5.82 5.85 -2.97
C CYS A 77 -4.51 6.25 -3.66
N PHE A 78 -3.77 7.24 -3.13
CA PHE A 78 -2.44 7.57 -3.64
C PHE A 78 -1.46 6.42 -3.46
N GLY A 79 -1.53 5.71 -2.33
CA GLY A 79 -0.78 4.47 -2.09
C GLY A 79 -1.09 3.40 -3.13
N LEU A 80 -2.37 3.18 -3.45
CA LEU A 80 -2.78 2.20 -4.46
C LEU A 80 -2.29 2.57 -5.86
N ILE A 81 -2.49 3.81 -6.29
CA ILE A 81 -1.99 4.29 -7.59
C ILE A 81 -0.45 4.17 -7.65
N GLY A 82 0.24 4.58 -6.59
CA GLY A 82 1.68 4.47 -6.45
C GLY A 82 2.16 3.02 -6.52
N SER A 83 1.44 2.09 -5.89
CA SER A 83 1.79 0.66 -5.85
C SER A 83 1.70 0.00 -7.23
N ILE A 84 0.67 0.36 -8.03
CA ILE A 84 0.52 -0.08 -9.42
C ILE A 84 1.66 0.48 -10.27
N ALA A 85 1.97 1.78 -10.11
CA ALA A 85 3.09 2.40 -10.81
C ALA A 85 4.42 1.71 -10.45
N CYS A 86 4.67 1.43 -9.17
CA CYS A 86 5.86 0.71 -8.70
C CYS A 86 6.02 -0.64 -9.39
N LEU A 87 4.95 -1.44 -9.48
CA LEU A 87 4.95 -2.74 -10.16
C LEU A 87 5.31 -2.62 -11.64
N VAL A 88 4.76 -1.62 -12.33
CA VAL A 88 5.04 -1.37 -13.75
C VAL A 88 6.49 -0.94 -13.92
N PHE A 89 6.98 0.03 -13.16
CA PHE A 89 8.32 0.56 -13.35
C PHE A 89 9.42 -0.40 -12.89
N ILE A 90 9.22 -1.20 -11.84
CA ILE A 90 10.18 -2.25 -11.47
C ILE A 90 10.21 -3.37 -12.51
N GLY A 91 9.05 -3.71 -13.09
CA GLY A 91 8.95 -4.65 -14.21
C GLY A 91 9.69 -4.16 -15.45
N ILE A 92 9.49 -2.89 -15.84
CA ILE A 92 10.22 -2.26 -16.95
C ILE A 92 11.72 -2.22 -16.67
N PHE A 93 12.12 -1.88 -15.44
CA PHE A 93 13.53 -1.82 -15.06
C PHE A 93 14.25 -3.17 -15.23
N ILE A 94 13.58 -4.28 -14.89
CA ILE A 94 14.12 -5.63 -15.04
C ILE A 94 14.05 -6.10 -16.50
N CYS A 95 12.90 -5.96 -17.16
CA CYS A 95 12.66 -6.53 -18.49
C CYS A 95 13.34 -5.74 -19.62
N VAL A 96 13.54 -4.43 -19.46
CA VAL A 96 14.14 -3.57 -20.48
C VAL A 96 15.60 -3.33 -20.14
N GLY A 97 16.49 -4.10 -20.79
CA GLY A 97 17.94 -4.02 -20.55
C GLY A 97 18.56 -2.64 -20.77
N ARG A 98 17.96 -1.78 -21.61
CA ARG A 98 18.40 -0.38 -21.80
C ARG A 98 18.12 0.51 -20.58
N CYS A 99 17.18 0.14 -19.73
CA CYS A 99 16.80 0.90 -18.54
C CYS A 99 17.59 0.50 -17.29
N SER A 100 18.05 -0.76 -17.21
CA SER A 100 18.79 -1.32 -16.07
C SER A 100 20.07 -0.54 -15.73
N GLY A 101 20.75 0.04 -16.73
CA GLY A 101 21.99 0.82 -16.51
C GLY A 101 21.76 2.31 -16.19
N SER A 102 20.53 2.83 -16.28
CA SER A 102 20.26 4.25 -16.10
C SER A 102 20.03 4.59 -14.62
N LYS A 103 21.00 5.28 -14.01
CA LYS A 103 20.89 5.79 -12.63
C LYS A 103 19.62 6.62 -12.41
N CYS A 104 19.17 7.38 -13.43
CA CYS A 104 17.96 8.19 -13.33
C CYS A 104 16.70 7.34 -13.11
N ILE A 105 16.57 6.21 -13.79
CA ILE A 105 15.40 5.32 -13.65
C ILE A 105 15.43 4.61 -12.29
N ALA A 106 16.62 4.20 -11.84
CA ALA A 106 16.78 3.61 -10.52
C ALA A 106 16.40 4.58 -9.40
N VAL A 107 16.87 5.84 -9.46
CA VAL A 107 16.50 6.90 -8.49
C VAL A 107 14.99 7.16 -8.51
N PHE A 108 14.39 7.25 -9.70
CA PHE A 108 12.95 7.46 -9.82
C PHE A 108 12.15 6.32 -9.18
N ASN A 109 12.56 5.06 -9.40
CA ASN A 109 11.96 3.89 -8.75
C ASN A 109 12.05 3.94 -7.23
N VAL A 110 13.21 4.35 -6.70
CA VAL A 110 13.40 4.51 -5.24
C VAL A 110 12.43 5.55 -4.68
N ILE A 111 12.34 6.72 -5.32
CA ILE A 111 11.43 7.79 -4.89
C ILE A 111 9.98 7.30 -4.91
N LEU A 112 9.59 6.58 -5.97
CA LEU A 112 8.25 6.06 -6.12
C LEU A 112 7.90 5.01 -5.06
N LEU A 113 8.83 4.07 -4.77
CA LEU A 113 8.64 3.04 -3.75
C LEU A 113 8.52 3.63 -2.34
N LEU A 114 9.45 4.52 -1.97
CA LEU A 114 9.44 5.17 -0.66
C LEU A 114 8.25 6.11 -0.52
N GLY A 115 7.91 6.88 -1.56
CA GLY A 115 6.76 7.76 -1.57
C GLY A 115 5.44 7.00 -1.45
N THR A 116 5.30 5.87 -2.15
CA THR A 116 4.14 4.99 -2.05
C THR A 116 4.01 4.42 -0.63
N GLY A 117 5.11 3.87 -0.08
CA GLY A 117 5.13 3.37 1.29
C GLY A 117 4.77 4.46 2.31
N ALA A 118 5.29 5.68 2.13
CA ALA A 118 4.98 6.83 3.00
C ALA A 118 3.49 7.21 2.93
N CYS A 119 2.88 7.29 1.75
CA CYS A 119 1.44 7.58 1.60
C CYS A 119 0.58 6.56 2.35
N ILE A 120 0.87 5.26 2.18
CA ILE A 120 0.15 4.18 2.89
C ILE A 120 0.34 4.34 4.40
N LEU A 121 1.57 4.47 4.87
CA LEU A 121 1.86 4.58 6.31
C LEU A 121 1.26 5.83 6.95
N ILE A 122 1.19 6.96 6.24
CA ILE A 122 0.51 8.17 6.73
C ILE A 122 -0.98 7.88 6.92
N ALA A 123 -1.63 7.21 5.97
CA ALA A 123 -3.04 6.84 6.11
C ALA A 123 -3.27 5.92 7.32
N ILE A 124 -2.40 4.92 7.51
CA ILE A 124 -2.40 4.02 8.66
C ILE A 124 -2.29 4.80 9.98
N ILE A 125 -1.39 5.79 10.06
CA ILE A 125 -1.22 6.62 11.26
C ILE A 125 -2.49 7.44 11.56
N ILE A 126 -3.07 8.08 10.54
CA ILE A 126 -4.31 8.88 10.71
C ILE A 126 -5.47 7.99 11.17
N TYR A 127 -5.59 6.78 10.60
CA TYR A 127 -6.64 5.85 11.00
C TYR A 127 -6.45 5.33 12.44
N ALA A 128 -5.21 4.97 12.79
CA ALA A 128 -4.88 4.44 14.11
C ALA A 128 -4.96 5.49 15.22
N SER A 129 -4.80 6.78 14.92
CA SER A 129 -4.95 7.84 15.92
C SER A 129 -6.41 8.02 16.38
N GLU A 130 -7.38 7.64 15.53
CA GLU A 130 -8.81 7.85 15.79
C GLU A 130 -9.55 6.53 16.10
N SER A 131 -9.00 5.37 15.73
CA SER A 131 -9.64 4.07 15.93
C SER A 131 -8.98 3.24 17.02
N ASN A 132 -9.77 2.81 18.01
CA ASN A 132 -9.29 2.02 19.14
C ASN A 132 -9.31 0.50 18.92
N ASN A 133 -10.05 0.00 17.92
CA ASN A 133 -10.26 -1.44 17.70
C ASN A 133 -9.84 -1.82 16.28
N LEU A 134 -8.53 -1.92 16.05
CA LEU A 134 -7.95 -2.26 14.76
C LEU A 134 -8.17 -3.76 14.45
N ALA A 135 -8.43 -4.08 13.19
CA ALA A 135 -8.67 -5.44 12.72
C ALA A 135 -7.66 -5.86 11.64
N TRP A 136 -7.78 -7.08 11.14
CA TRP A 136 -6.73 -7.71 10.32
C TRP A 136 -6.43 -6.98 9.01
N ALA A 137 -7.42 -6.35 8.36
CA ALA A 137 -7.19 -5.67 7.08
C ALA A 137 -6.28 -4.45 7.23
N PHE A 138 -6.41 -3.74 8.36
CA PHE A 138 -5.49 -2.67 8.74
C PHE A 138 -4.05 -3.19 8.88
N GLY A 139 -3.88 -4.37 9.50
CA GLY A 139 -2.56 -5.02 9.61
C GLY A 139 -1.97 -5.41 8.26
N LEU A 140 -2.78 -5.88 7.32
CA LEU A 140 -2.33 -6.20 5.95
C LEU A 140 -1.91 -4.94 5.19
N ALA A 141 -2.70 -3.86 5.26
CA ALA A 141 -2.36 -2.59 4.63
C ALA A 141 -1.05 -2.01 5.21
N THR A 142 -0.89 -2.08 6.53
CA THR A 142 0.36 -1.68 7.22
C THR A 142 1.55 -2.49 6.73
N THR A 143 1.42 -3.83 6.69
CA THR A 143 2.49 -4.72 6.21
C THR A 143 2.82 -4.43 4.75
N GLY A 144 1.81 -4.16 3.92
CA GLY A 144 1.97 -3.74 2.54
C GLY A 144 2.83 -2.48 2.42
N GLY A 145 2.49 -1.42 3.17
CA GLY A 145 3.28 -0.18 3.22
C GLY A 145 4.74 -0.39 3.66
N VAL A 146 4.98 -1.23 4.67
CA VAL A 146 6.33 -1.60 5.12
C VAL A 146 7.10 -2.35 4.03
N CYS A 147 6.46 -3.28 3.32
CA CYS A 147 7.09 -3.98 2.20
C CYS A 147 7.54 -3.02 1.09
N PHE A 148 6.74 -2.00 0.76
CA PHE A 148 7.15 -0.96 -0.21
C PHE A 148 8.37 -0.16 0.27
N ALA A 149 8.41 0.21 1.56
CA ALA A 149 9.56 0.90 2.14
C ALA A 149 10.84 0.03 2.08
N LEU A 150 10.75 -1.24 2.47
CA LEU A 150 11.87 -2.19 2.40
C LEU A 150 12.34 -2.43 0.96
N ALA A 151 11.41 -2.54 0.00
CA ALA A 151 11.76 -2.64 -1.41
C ALA A 151 12.56 -1.42 -1.90
N GLY A 152 12.18 -0.21 -1.47
CA GLY A 152 12.94 1.01 -1.74
C GLY A 152 14.36 0.95 -1.20
N ILE A 153 14.55 0.44 0.03
CA ILE A 153 15.88 0.25 0.63
C ILE A 153 16.71 -0.76 -0.17
N PHE A 154 16.14 -1.90 -0.56
CA PHE A 154 16.85 -2.88 -1.40
C PHE A 154 17.25 -2.30 -2.76
N MET A 155 16.41 -1.47 -3.37
CA MET A 155 16.77 -0.76 -4.60
C MET A 155 17.95 0.19 -4.37
N ILE A 156 17.99 0.94 -3.27
CA ILE A 156 19.15 1.78 -2.93
C ILE A 156 20.41 0.94 -2.77
N VAL A 157 20.35 -0.17 -2.02
CA VAL A 157 21.49 -1.08 -1.84
C VAL A 157 22.01 -1.60 -3.18
N SER A 158 21.10 -1.93 -4.11
CA SER A 158 21.47 -2.38 -5.45
C SER A 158 22.21 -1.34 -6.28
N MET A 159 22.03 -0.05 -5.99
CA MET A 159 22.71 1.05 -6.68
C MET A 159 24.11 1.33 -6.12
N CYS A 160 24.39 0.86 -4.90
CA CYS A 160 25.68 1.03 -4.23
C CYS A 160 26.67 -0.11 -4.53
N GLN A 161 26.21 -1.18 -5.18
CA GLN A 161 27.02 -2.31 -5.64
C GLN A 161 27.44 -2.10 -7.10
#